data_AF-A0A7J4FMT0-F1
#
_entry.id   AF-A0A7J4FMT0-F1
#
_cell.length_a   1.000
_cell.length_b   1.000
_cell.length_c   1.000
_cell.angle_alpha   90.00
_cell.angle_beta   90.00
_cell.angle_gamma   90.00
#
_symmetry.space_group_name_H-M   'P 1'
#
loop_
_entity.id
_entity.type
_entity.pdbx_description
1 polymer ?
#
loop_
_entity_poly.entity_id
_entity_poly.type
_entity_poly.pdbx_seq_one_letter_code
_entity_poly.pdbx_strand_id
1 'polypeptide(L)'
;MVSRKDLVQKKLKEMGARFCKEIDLGMFPTVKMKSRSTSNIFYSQKHRQYILGDRTVTRSSRNIAHLRPFTQMVWTAYFVHELLRQKKTSTLRDVYYSAQAYDIFFKDQSESDNIITDLETTIEHPRESFNVFPEERSAVFGDLTIQYTVPGYEDQRMNLSSHPDGVMIGPALTDARFIETSADKVIVIEKGAMFTRFVEERVYKNSNAILIYTAGQAP
;
A
#
# COMPACT_ATOMS: atom_id res chain seq x y z
N MET A 1 -12.30 -5.55 -17.59
CA MET A 1 -11.88 -5.73 -16.18
C MET A 1 -11.82 -4.36 -15.53
N VAL A 2 -12.53 -4.15 -14.43
CA VAL A 2 -12.45 -2.88 -13.66
C VAL A 2 -11.09 -2.85 -12.94
N SER A 3 -10.34 -1.76 -13.04
CA SER A 3 -9.05 -1.64 -12.35
C SER A 3 -9.26 -1.63 -10.83
N ARG A 4 -8.33 -2.19 -10.06
CA ARG A 4 -8.38 -2.14 -8.58
C ARG A 4 -8.52 -0.70 -8.09
N LYS A 5 -7.84 0.24 -8.75
CA LYS A 5 -7.86 1.68 -8.44
C LYS A 5 -9.24 2.30 -8.72
N ASP A 6 -9.94 1.86 -9.76
CA ASP A 6 -11.31 2.32 -10.05
C ASP A 6 -12.29 1.86 -8.95
N LEU A 7 -12.13 0.63 -8.45
CA LEU A 7 -12.95 0.11 -7.35
C LEU A 7 -12.72 0.89 -6.05
N VAL A 8 -11.45 1.16 -5.72
CA VAL A 8 -11.10 2.01 -4.56
C VAL A 8 -11.71 3.40 -4.72
N GLN A 9 -11.56 4.02 -5.89
CA GLN A 9 -12.10 5.35 -6.14
C GLN A 9 -13.63 5.38 -5.97
N LYS A 10 -14.33 4.34 -6.42
CA LYS A 10 -15.78 4.18 -6.21
C LYS A 10 -16.12 4.04 -4.72
N LYS A 11 -15.42 3.17 -3.98
CA LYS A 11 -15.64 2.99 -2.53
C LYS A 11 -15.42 4.28 -1.73
N LEU A 12 -14.39 5.06 -2.08
CA LEU A 12 -14.12 6.36 -1.45
C LEU A 12 -15.25 7.37 -1.72
N LYS A 13 -15.78 7.42 -2.95
CA LYS A 13 -16.94 8.26 -3.28
C LYS A 13 -18.19 7.84 -2.52
N GLU A 14 -18.45 6.53 -2.43
CA GLU A 14 -19.58 5.98 -1.67
C GLU A 14 -19.48 6.31 -0.18
N MET A 15 -18.28 6.21 0.40
CA MET A 15 -18.01 6.61 1.78
C MET A 15 -18.30 8.10 2.02
N GLY A 16 -17.83 8.98 1.12
CA GLY A 16 -18.10 10.42 1.20
C GLY A 16 -19.58 10.76 1.04
N ALA A 17 -20.25 10.17 0.06
CA ALA A 17 -21.69 10.36 -0.17
C ALA A 17 -22.52 9.89 1.02
N ARG A 18 -22.13 8.79 1.67
CA ARG A 18 -22.76 8.33 2.92
C ARG A 18 -22.63 9.38 4.02
N PHE A 19 -21.46 9.96 4.22
CA PHE A 19 -21.26 10.99 5.24
C PHE A 19 -22.09 12.23 4.98
N CYS A 20 -22.14 12.73 3.74
CA CYS A 20 -23.00 13.86 3.39
C CYS A 20 -24.47 13.56 3.73
N LYS A 21 -24.97 12.39 3.33
CA LYS A 21 -26.33 11.96 3.65
C LYS A 21 -26.60 11.85 5.16
N GLU A 22 -25.65 11.34 5.93
CA GLU A 22 -25.78 11.26 7.39
C GLU A 22 -25.88 12.66 8.01
N ILE A 23 -25.06 13.61 7.55
CA ILE A 23 -25.07 15.01 8.00
C ILE A 23 -26.38 15.71 7.63
N ASP A 24 -26.86 15.54 6.38
CA ASP A 24 -28.11 16.13 5.90
C ASP A 24 -29.34 15.65 6.70
N LEU A 25 -29.26 14.42 7.22
CA LEU A 25 -30.28 13.83 8.10
C LEU A 25 -30.11 14.22 9.58
N GLY A 26 -29.17 15.10 9.92
CA GLY A 26 -28.86 15.49 11.29
C GLY A 26 -28.22 14.39 12.13
N MET A 27 -27.68 13.35 11.50
CA MET A 27 -26.98 12.26 12.15
C MET A 27 -25.47 12.50 12.17
N PHE A 28 -24.80 11.99 13.20
CA PHE A 28 -23.34 12.05 13.27
C PHE A 28 -22.71 10.93 12.45
N PRO A 29 -21.83 11.23 11.48
CA PRO A 29 -21.18 10.21 10.69
C PRO A 29 -20.41 9.17 11.49
N THR A 30 -20.42 7.94 10.97
CA THR A 30 -19.71 6.81 11.59
C THR A 30 -18.93 5.96 10.59
N VAL A 31 -17.82 5.39 11.04
CA VAL A 31 -17.02 4.42 10.27
C VAL A 31 -16.81 3.17 11.10
N LYS A 32 -17.22 2.04 10.54
CA LYS A 32 -16.94 0.71 11.06
C LYS A 32 -15.75 0.12 10.31
N MET A 33 -14.78 -0.41 11.04
CA MET A 33 -13.55 -0.99 10.49
C MET A 33 -13.14 -2.22 11.29
N LYS A 34 -12.36 -3.12 10.70
CA LYS A 34 -11.84 -4.30 11.43
C LYS A 34 -10.84 -3.87 12.50
N SER A 35 -10.91 -4.50 13.67
CA SER A 35 -9.99 -4.23 14.77
C SER A 35 -8.60 -4.76 14.42
N ARG A 36 -7.57 -3.93 14.61
CA ARG A 36 -6.16 -4.28 14.39
C ARG A 36 -5.46 -4.75 15.67
N SER A 37 -6.20 -5.03 16.75
CA SER A 37 -5.62 -5.54 17.99
C SER A 37 -4.98 -6.91 17.75
N THR A 38 -3.87 -7.21 18.41
CA THR A 38 -3.18 -8.51 18.31
C THR A 38 -4.10 -9.71 18.59
N SER A 39 -5.07 -9.54 19.49
CA SER A 39 -6.10 -10.55 19.79
C SER A 39 -7.11 -10.80 18.66
N ASN A 40 -7.10 -10.00 17.60
CA ASN A 40 -7.93 -10.17 16.40
C ASN A 40 -7.11 -10.58 15.17
N ILE A 41 -5.84 -10.96 15.33
CA ILE A 41 -4.97 -11.39 14.24
C ILE A 41 -4.81 -12.91 14.31
N PHE A 42 -5.15 -13.60 13.21
CA PHE A 42 -5.15 -15.06 13.15
C PHE A 42 -4.37 -15.54 11.92
N TYR A 43 -3.62 -16.63 12.06
CA TYR A 43 -2.97 -17.27 10.91
C TYR A 43 -4.01 -18.06 10.10
N SER A 44 -4.18 -17.71 8.83
CA SER A 44 -5.04 -18.45 7.91
C SER A 44 -4.23 -19.47 7.12
N GLN A 45 -4.50 -20.76 7.33
CA GLN A 45 -3.86 -21.83 6.52
C GLN A 45 -4.22 -21.72 5.03
N LYS A 46 -5.47 -21.31 4.72
CA LYS A 46 -5.94 -21.13 3.34
C LYS A 46 -5.15 -20.05 2.61
N HIS A 47 -4.95 -18.90 3.25
CA HIS A 47 -4.24 -17.77 2.65
C HIS A 47 -2.73 -17.79 2.93
N ARG A 48 -2.25 -18.72 3.77
CA ARG A 48 -0.87 -18.84 4.25
C ARG A 48 -0.30 -17.53 4.82
N GLN A 49 -1.17 -16.69 5.39
CA GLN A 49 -0.84 -15.37 5.92
C GLN A 49 -1.70 -15.05 7.15
N TYR A 50 -1.27 -14.05 7.92
CA TYR A 50 -2.08 -13.51 9.01
C TYR A 50 -3.22 -12.63 8.44
N ILE A 51 -4.42 -12.81 8.99
CA ILE A 51 -5.62 -12.06 8.61
C ILE A 51 -6.29 -11.45 9.84
N LEU A 52 -7.02 -10.36 9.62
CA LEU A 52 -7.90 -9.79 10.64
C LEU A 52 -9.17 -10.63 10.78
N GLY A 53 -9.51 -10.99 12.01
CA GLY A 53 -10.77 -11.65 12.35
C GLY A 53 -11.97 -10.70 12.33
N ASP A 54 -13.09 -11.19 12.86
CA ASP A 54 -14.39 -10.54 12.71
C ASP A 54 -14.65 -9.39 13.71
N ARG A 55 -13.76 -9.18 14.67
CA ARG A 55 -13.92 -8.08 15.63
C ARG A 55 -13.79 -6.75 14.90
N THR A 56 -14.78 -5.88 15.07
CA THR A 56 -14.81 -4.54 14.47
C THR A 56 -14.78 -3.45 15.53
N VAL A 57 -14.23 -2.30 15.18
CA VAL A 57 -14.30 -1.06 15.96
C VAL A 57 -15.07 -0.01 15.17
N THR A 58 -15.73 0.91 15.87
CA THR A 58 -16.50 1.99 15.24
C THR A 58 -15.98 3.34 15.74
N ARG A 59 -15.62 4.22 14.80
CA ARG A 59 -15.38 5.64 15.08
C ARG A 59 -16.63 6.44 14.72
N SER A 60 -16.97 7.41 15.54
CA SER A 60 -18.16 8.26 15.36
C SER A 60 -17.78 9.69 15.67
N SER A 61 -18.21 10.62 14.81
CA SER A 61 -18.02 12.05 15.04
C SER A 61 -18.82 12.60 16.23
N ARG A 62 -19.75 11.83 16.82
CA ARG A 62 -20.43 12.20 18.07
C ARG A 62 -19.50 12.17 19.29
N ASN A 63 -18.49 11.33 19.27
CA ASN A 63 -17.57 11.17 20.41
C ASN A 63 -16.39 12.14 20.26
N ILE A 64 -16.21 13.03 21.25
CA ILE A 64 -15.14 14.04 21.26
C ILE A 64 -13.76 13.41 21.08
N ALA A 65 -13.51 12.26 21.73
CA ALA A 65 -12.22 11.56 21.61
C ALA A 65 -11.97 11.02 20.19
N HIS A 66 -13.03 10.80 19.40
CA HIS A 66 -12.94 10.30 18.03
C HIS A 66 -12.86 11.42 17.00
N LEU A 67 -13.19 12.67 17.33
CA LEU A 67 -13.24 13.77 16.37
C LEU A 67 -11.94 13.93 15.61
N ARG A 68 -10.80 14.02 16.32
CA ARG A 68 -9.49 14.15 15.69
C ARG A 68 -9.15 13.00 14.73
N PRO A 69 -9.14 11.72 15.15
CA PRO A 69 -8.82 10.62 14.25
C PRO A 69 -9.88 10.40 13.16
N PHE A 70 -11.13 10.79 13.39
CA PHE A 70 -12.17 10.77 12.37
C PHE A 70 -11.89 11.81 11.27
N THR A 71 -11.61 13.06 11.66
CA THR A 71 -11.27 14.13 10.72
C THR A 71 -10.00 13.80 9.93
N GLN A 72 -8.96 13.29 10.59
CA GLN A 72 -7.74 12.82 9.92
C GLN A 72 -8.05 11.73 8.88
N MET A 73 -8.87 10.73 9.22
CA MET A 73 -9.28 9.66 8.29
C MET A 73 -10.07 10.20 7.10
N VAL A 74 -11.04 11.10 7.33
CA VAL A 74 -11.82 11.72 6.24
C VAL A 74 -10.91 12.51 5.31
N TRP A 75 -9.97 13.29 5.87
CA TRP A 75 -8.99 14.02 5.07
C TRP A 75 -8.07 13.08 4.28
N THR A 76 -7.57 12.00 4.89
CA THR A 76 -6.74 11.00 4.18
C THR A 76 -7.54 10.34 3.04
N ALA A 77 -8.82 10.02 3.25
CA ALA A 77 -9.69 9.48 2.21
C ALA A 77 -9.88 10.47 1.05
N TYR A 78 -10.05 11.76 1.35
CA TYR A 78 -10.09 12.83 0.35
C TYR A 78 -8.77 12.96 -0.41
N PHE A 79 -7.63 13.01 0.30
CA PHE A 79 -6.31 13.14 -0.29
C PHE A 79 -6.01 11.99 -1.27
N VAL A 80 -6.26 10.75 -0.84
CA VAL A 80 -6.12 9.55 -1.68
C VAL A 80 -7.07 9.61 -2.89
N HIS A 81 -8.32 10.05 -2.68
CA HIS A 81 -9.27 10.21 -3.78
C HIS A 81 -8.73 11.15 -4.87
N GLU A 82 -8.12 12.27 -4.46
CA GLU A 82 -7.47 13.22 -5.35
C GLU A 82 -6.23 12.63 -6.06
N LEU A 83 -5.38 11.89 -5.35
CA LEU A 83 -4.24 11.19 -5.95
C LEU A 83 -4.68 10.24 -7.07
N LEU A 84 -5.73 9.44 -6.82
CA LEU A 84 -6.28 8.52 -7.81
C LEU A 84 -6.88 9.27 -9.00
N ARG A 85 -7.62 10.36 -8.74
CA ARG A 85 -8.23 11.20 -9.79
C ARG A 85 -7.18 11.84 -10.70
N GLN A 86 -6.08 12.30 -10.11
CA GLN A 86 -4.97 12.97 -10.81
C GLN A 86 -3.93 12.00 -11.36
N LYS A 87 -4.08 10.68 -11.13
CA LYS A 87 -3.09 9.64 -11.46
C LYS A 87 -1.69 9.94 -10.90
N LYS A 88 -1.62 10.50 -9.69
CA LYS A 88 -0.38 10.82 -8.97
C LYS A 88 -0.12 9.82 -7.86
N THR A 89 1.15 9.71 -7.47
CA THR A 89 1.62 8.91 -6.34
C THR A 89 2.15 9.81 -5.23
N SER A 90 2.17 9.29 -4.01
CA SER A 90 2.64 10.01 -2.83
C SER A 90 3.33 9.04 -1.88
N THR A 91 4.28 9.53 -1.09
CA THR A 91 4.90 8.73 -0.03
C THR A 91 4.14 8.86 1.29
N LEU A 92 4.35 7.92 2.23
CA LEU A 92 3.81 8.04 3.60
C LEU A 92 4.20 9.37 4.29
N ARG A 93 5.43 9.85 4.04
CA ARG A 93 5.90 11.14 4.57
C ARG A 93 5.20 12.33 3.91
N ASP A 94 4.97 12.26 2.60
CA ASP A 94 4.26 13.32 1.90
C ASP A 94 2.82 13.45 2.40
N VAL A 95 2.15 12.34 2.73
CA VAL A 95 0.81 12.38 3.36
C VAL A 95 0.86 13.13 4.69
N TYR A 96 1.86 12.83 5.54
CA TYR A 96 2.06 13.50 6.83
C TYR A 96 2.26 15.01 6.68
N TYR A 97 3.14 15.45 5.77
CA TYR A 97 3.41 16.88 5.55
C TYR A 97 2.28 17.60 4.82
N SER A 98 1.66 16.95 3.83
CA SER A 98 0.55 17.53 3.06
C SER A 98 -0.65 17.85 3.94
N ALA A 99 -0.87 17.06 5.01
CA ALA A 99 -1.96 17.28 5.96
C ALA A 99 -1.87 18.65 6.66
N GLN A 100 -0.65 19.12 6.94
CA GLN A 100 -0.42 20.39 7.62
C GLN A 100 -0.91 21.58 6.79
N ALA A 101 -0.83 21.49 5.46
CA ALA A 101 -1.35 22.53 4.56
C ALA A 101 -2.88 22.66 4.57
N TYR A 102 -3.59 21.68 5.16
CA TYR A 102 -5.04 21.67 5.33
C TYR A 102 -5.45 21.80 6.80
N ASP A 103 -4.54 22.28 7.67
CA ASP A 103 -4.74 22.37 9.13
C ASP A 103 -5.08 21.01 9.79
N ILE A 104 -4.67 19.90 9.16
CA ILE A 104 -4.81 18.55 9.71
C ILE A 104 -3.46 18.13 10.30
N PHE A 105 -3.39 18.14 11.63
CA PHE A 105 -2.15 17.86 12.34
C PHE A 105 -2.07 16.41 12.81
N PHE A 106 -1.00 15.73 12.42
CA PHE A 106 -0.56 14.47 13.01
C PHE A 106 0.48 14.75 14.10
N LYS A 107 0.47 13.98 15.19
CA LYS A 107 1.49 14.10 16.24
C LYS A 107 2.87 13.66 15.75
N ASP A 108 2.90 12.57 15.01
CA ASP A 108 4.08 11.94 14.45
C ASP A 108 3.70 11.10 13.22
N GLN A 109 4.71 10.55 12.55
CA GLN A 109 4.51 9.68 11.38
C GLN A 109 3.70 8.42 11.74
N SER A 110 3.86 7.90 12.96
CA SER A 110 3.14 6.71 13.40
C SER A 110 1.63 6.96 13.47
N GLU A 111 1.19 8.18 13.84
CA GLU A 111 -0.21 8.56 13.85
C GLU A 111 -0.79 8.62 12.42
N SER A 112 -0.08 9.22 11.46
CA SER A 112 -0.52 9.23 10.06
C SER A 112 -0.56 7.84 9.45
N ASP A 113 0.47 7.03 9.69
CA ASP A 113 0.54 5.65 9.20
C ASP A 113 -0.63 4.82 9.74
N ASN A 114 -0.95 4.98 11.03
CA ASN A 114 -2.11 4.31 11.63
C ASN A 114 -3.44 4.73 11.00
N ILE A 115 -3.62 6.00 10.66
CA ILE A 115 -4.83 6.48 9.98
C ILE A 115 -4.93 5.91 8.56
N ILE A 116 -3.81 5.82 7.84
CA ILE A 116 -3.76 5.18 6.52
C ILE A 116 -4.16 3.71 6.63
N THR A 117 -3.60 2.96 7.59
CA THR A 117 -3.98 1.55 7.81
C THR A 117 -5.44 1.39 8.25
N ASP A 118 -5.98 2.31 9.05
CA ASP A 118 -7.40 2.28 9.38
C ASP A 118 -8.27 2.50 8.12
N LEU A 119 -7.83 3.35 7.20
CA LEU A 119 -8.49 3.52 5.90
C LEU A 119 -8.39 2.25 5.04
N GLU A 120 -7.25 1.54 5.03
CA GLU A 120 -7.11 0.24 4.35
C GLU A 120 -8.15 -0.77 4.84
N THR A 121 -8.34 -0.86 6.15
CA THR A 121 -9.34 -1.77 6.73
C THR A 121 -10.78 -1.33 6.49
N THR A 122 -11.01 -0.03 6.29
CA THR A 122 -12.33 0.54 6.00
C THR A 122 -12.73 0.32 4.53
N ILE A 123 -11.78 0.49 3.61
CA ILE A 123 -11.97 0.34 2.17
C ILE A 123 -11.72 -1.10 1.70
N GLU A 124 -11.08 -1.92 2.54
CA GLU A 124 -10.69 -3.31 2.28
C GLU A 124 -9.73 -3.44 1.09
N HIS A 125 -8.80 -2.49 0.97
CA HIS A 125 -7.75 -2.48 -0.04
C HIS A 125 -6.45 -1.95 0.57
N PRO A 126 -5.29 -2.45 0.14
CA PRO A 126 -4.00 -2.01 0.66
C PRO A 126 -3.64 -0.61 0.13
N ARG A 127 -2.81 0.15 0.85
CA ARG A 127 -2.39 1.52 0.51
C ARG A 127 -1.76 1.69 -0.86
N GLU A 128 -1.17 0.65 -1.44
CA GLU A 128 -0.63 0.72 -2.81
C GLU A 128 -1.77 0.95 -3.81
N SER A 129 -2.98 0.45 -3.51
CA SER A 129 -4.20 0.76 -4.29
C SER A 129 -4.70 2.19 -4.10
N PHE A 130 -4.15 2.93 -3.12
CA PHE A 130 -4.39 4.34 -2.83
C PHE A 130 -3.37 5.26 -3.53
N ASN A 131 -2.42 4.69 -4.29
CA ASN A 131 -1.23 5.37 -4.78
C ASN A 131 -0.34 5.98 -3.67
N VAL A 132 -0.42 5.42 -2.46
CA VAL A 132 0.43 5.79 -1.33
C VAL A 132 1.44 4.68 -1.11
N PHE A 133 2.72 5.02 -1.18
CA PHE A 133 3.81 4.04 -1.15
C PHE A 133 4.80 4.36 -0.02
N PRO A 134 5.49 3.35 0.51
CA PRO A 134 6.68 3.59 1.33
C PRO A 134 7.80 4.21 0.48
N GLU A 135 8.83 4.73 1.15
CA GLU A 135 10.05 5.19 0.48
C GLU A 135 10.76 3.98 -0.17
N GLU A 136 11.19 4.13 -1.42
CA GLU A 136 11.79 3.04 -2.21
C GLU A 136 13.16 2.64 -1.63
N ARG A 137 13.22 1.45 -1.02
CA ARG A 137 14.46 0.92 -0.43
C ARG A 137 14.76 -0.52 -0.83
N SER A 138 13.76 -1.22 -1.37
CA SER A 138 13.84 -2.61 -1.74
C SER A 138 14.22 -2.76 -3.21
N ALA A 139 14.89 -3.86 -3.56
CA ALA A 139 15.30 -4.17 -4.93
C ALA A 139 14.99 -5.63 -5.28
N VAL A 140 14.86 -5.91 -6.57
CA VAL A 140 14.64 -7.26 -7.10
C VAL A 140 15.60 -7.54 -8.24
N PHE A 141 16.13 -8.76 -8.29
CA PHE A 141 17.01 -9.22 -9.35
C PHE A 141 16.73 -10.68 -9.67
N GLY A 142 16.54 -11.01 -10.95
CA GLY A 142 16.36 -12.39 -11.39
C GLY A 142 15.63 -12.47 -12.72
N ASP A 143 15.47 -13.70 -13.22
CA ASP A 143 14.75 -13.95 -14.46
C ASP A 143 13.24 -13.79 -14.25
N LEU A 144 12.75 -12.57 -14.42
CA LEU A 144 11.33 -12.25 -14.43
C LEU A 144 11.13 -11.12 -15.44
N THR A 145 10.39 -11.40 -16.50
CA THR A 145 9.99 -10.39 -17.47
C THR A 145 8.70 -9.74 -16.99
N ILE A 146 8.75 -8.42 -16.81
CA ILE A 146 7.59 -7.60 -16.46
C ILE A 146 7.18 -6.72 -17.64
N GLN A 147 5.95 -6.21 -17.59
CA GLN A 147 5.45 -5.19 -18.48
C GLN A 147 4.89 -4.02 -17.67
N TYR A 148 5.40 -2.81 -17.92
CA TYR A 148 4.92 -1.61 -17.25
C TYR A 148 3.51 -1.23 -17.72
N THR A 149 2.73 -0.68 -16.78
CA THR A 149 1.36 -0.20 -17.03
C THR A 149 1.19 1.28 -16.70
N VAL A 150 2.29 1.97 -16.38
CA VAL A 150 2.27 3.38 -15.98
C VAL A 150 2.33 4.30 -17.21
N PRO A 151 1.71 5.50 -17.14
CA PRO A 151 1.76 6.47 -18.23
C PRO A 151 3.17 6.82 -18.69
N GLY A 152 3.41 6.75 -20.00
CA GLY A 152 4.71 7.01 -20.65
C GLY A 152 5.60 5.78 -20.82
N TYR A 153 5.28 4.68 -20.15
CA TYR A 153 6.02 3.40 -20.23
C TYR A 153 5.09 2.23 -20.54
N GLU A 154 3.86 2.51 -21.01
CA GLU A 154 2.89 1.47 -21.30
C GLU A 154 3.48 0.44 -22.27
N ASP A 155 3.22 -0.83 -21.96
CA ASP A 155 3.64 -1.99 -22.74
C ASP A 155 5.15 -2.24 -22.84
N GLN A 156 6.00 -1.36 -22.28
CA GLN A 156 7.44 -1.59 -22.21
C GLN A 156 7.73 -2.82 -21.35
N ARG A 157 8.51 -3.74 -21.92
CA ARG A 157 8.93 -4.98 -21.25
C ARG A 157 10.37 -4.86 -20.79
N MET A 158 10.63 -5.37 -19.59
CA MET A 158 11.95 -5.41 -18.99
C MET A 158 12.12 -6.72 -18.24
N ASN A 159 13.28 -7.36 -18.39
CA ASN A 159 13.66 -8.47 -17.53
C ASN A 159 14.41 -7.92 -16.31
N LEU A 160 14.05 -8.35 -15.11
CA LEU A 160 14.62 -7.82 -13.87
C LEU A 160 16.09 -8.20 -13.65
N SER A 161 16.68 -9.06 -14.49
CA SER A 161 18.11 -9.34 -14.51
C SER A 161 18.93 -8.35 -15.35
N SER A 162 18.29 -7.33 -15.96
CA SER A 162 18.98 -6.42 -16.89
C SER A 162 19.82 -5.33 -16.21
N HIS A 163 19.63 -5.10 -14.90
CA HIS A 163 20.39 -4.11 -14.13
C HIS A 163 21.28 -4.81 -13.10
N PRO A 164 22.60 -4.63 -13.12
CA PRO A 164 23.54 -5.39 -12.28
C PRO A 164 23.31 -5.21 -10.78
N ASP A 165 22.82 -4.04 -10.35
CA ASP A 165 22.52 -3.75 -8.95
C ASP A 165 21.09 -4.16 -8.52
N GLY A 166 20.34 -4.82 -9.41
CA GLY A 166 18.91 -5.03 -9.23
C GLY A 166 18.08 -3.82 -9.65
N VAL A 167 16.78 -4.05 -9.77
CA VAL A 167 15.78 -3.03 -10.10
C VAL A 167 15.06 -2.64 -8.81
N MET A 168 14.97 -1.34 -8.53
CA MET A 168 14.26 -0.83 -7.35
C MET A 168 12.77 -1.13 -7.43
N ILE A 169 12.19 -1.57 -6.31
CA ILE A 169 10.76 -1.85 -6.18
C ILE A 169 10.04 -0.54 -5.86
N GLY A 170 9.75 0.23 -6.90
CA GLY A 170 8.95 1.46 -6.83
C GLY A 170 7.48 1.27 -7.20
N PRO A 171 6.67 2.36 -7.18
CA PRO A 171 5.27 2.35 -7.58
C PRO A 171 5.03 1.73 -8.96
N ALA A 172 5.86 2.10 -9.94
CA ALA A 172 5.75 1.61 -11.31
C ALA A 172 5.99 0.10 -11.42
N LEU A 173 6.93 -0.44 -10.64
CA LEU A 173 7.21 -1.87 -10.59
C LEU A 173 6.11 -2.63 -9.86
N THR A 174 5.54 -2.03 -8.80
CA THR A 174 4.45 -2.62 -8.01
C THR A 174 3.17 -2.81 -8.82
N ASP A 175 2.90 -1.90 -9.77
CA ASP A 175 1.75 -1.99 -10.68
C ASP A 175 2.03 -2.81 -11.96
N ALA A 176 3.29 -3.21 -12.21
CA ALA A 176 3.67 -3.91 -13.43
C ALA A 176 3.02 -5.30 -13.53
N ARG A 177 2.81 -5.77 -14.76
CA ARG A 177 2.29 -7.11 -15.04
C ARG A 177 3.43 -8.11 -15.18
N PHE A 178 3.33 -9.24 -14.49
CA PHE A 178 4.22 -10.38 -14.73
C PHE A 178 3.87 -11.03 -16.07
N ILE A 179 4.87 -11.22 -16.92
CA ILE A 179 4.71 -11.80 -18.25
C ILE A 179 5.19 -13.25 -18.24
N GLU A 180 6.44 -13.47 -17.86
CA GLU A 180 7.05 -14.80 -17.85
C GLU A 180 8.24 -14.84 -16.89
N THR A 181 8.53 -16.04 -16.38
CA THR A 181 9.70 -16.33 -15.55
C THR A 181 10.01 -17.82 -15.65
N SER A 182 11.29 -18.18 -15.66
CA SER A 182 11.72 -19.57 -15.49
C SER A 182 12.03 -19.94 -14.04
N ALA A 183 12.08 -18.96 -13.14
CA ALA A 183 12.44 -19.15 -11.74
C ALA A 183 11.37 -19.96 -10.98
N ASP A 184 11.81 -20.92 -10.18
CA ASP A 184 10.93 -21.80 -9.39
C ASP A 184 10.86 -21.42 -7.91
N LYS A 185 11.70 -20.49 -7.47
CA LYS A 185 11.75 -20.01 -6.08
C LYS A 185 12.09 -18.54 -5.98
N VAL A 186 11.81 -17.97 -4.81
CA VAL A 186 12.16 -16.60 -4.43
C VAL A 186 13.04 -16.66 -3.18
N ILE A 187 14.15 -15.93 -3.19
CA ILE A 187 15.08 -15.79 -2.07
C ILE A 187 14.99 -14.36 -1.56
N VAL A 188 14.51 -14.20 -0.33
CA VAL A 188 14.37 -12.90 0.34
C VAL A 188 15.61 -12.64 1.19
N ILE A 189 16.23 -11.49 0.99
CA ILE A 189 17.52 -11.11 1.58
C ILE A 189 17.36 -9.78 2.30
N GLU A 190 17.64 -9.78 3.60
CA GLU A 190 17.50 -8.58 4.43
C GLU A 190 18.64 -7.57 4.21
N LYS A 191 19.89 -8.05 4.12
CA LYS A 191 21.09 -7.21 4.09
C LYS A 191 21.56 -6.94 2.66
N GLY A 192 21.76 -5.66 2.33
CA GLY A 192 22.18 -5.24 0.98
C GLY A 192 23.50 -5.88 0.53
N ALA A 193 24.51 -5.94 1.41
CA ALA A 193 25.79 -6.58 1.09
C ALA A 193 25.64 -8.06 0.70
N MET A 194 24.70 -8.79 1.32
CA MET A 194 24.42 -10.18 0.96
C MET A 194 23.69 -10.29 -0.38
N PHE A 195 22.79 -9.35 -0.66
CA PHE A 195 22.10 -9.30 -1.95
C PHE A 195 23.10 -9.08 -3.09
N THR A 196 23.97 -8.07 -2.98
CA THR A 196 25.04 -7.81 -3.96
C THR A 196 25.91 -9.05 -4.15
N ARG A 197 26.33 -9.70 -3.05
CA ARG A 197 27.14 -10.92 -3.13
C ARG A 197 26.41 -12.06 -3.85
N PHE A 198 25.11 -12.23 -3.64
CA PHE A 198 24.31 -13.27 -4.31
C PHE A 198 24.18 -13.02 -5.81
N VAL A 199 24.11 -11.75 -6.21
CA VAL A 199 24.13 -11.37 -7.64
C VAL A 199 25.50 -11.68 -8.25
N GLU A 200 26.60 -11.30 -7.59
CA GLU A 200 27.98 -11.58 -8.02
C GLU A 200 28.24 -13.08 -8.21
N GLU A 201 27.84 -13.89 -7.23
CA GLU A 201 27.99 -15.35 -7.22
C GLU A 201 26.96 -16.08 -8.11
N ARG A 202 26.11 -15.32 -8.83
CA ARG A 202 25.08 -15.83 -9.75
C ARG A 202 24.12 -16.83 -9.11
N VAL A 203 23.78 -16.62 -7.84
CA VAL A 203 22.85 -17.49 -7.09
C VAL A 203 21.49 -17.58 -7.78
N TYR A 204 21.00 -16.47 -8.34
CA TYR A 204 19.75 -16.40 -9.10
C TYR A 204 19.72 -17.42 -10.27
N LYS A 205 20.85 -17.65 -10.93
CA LYS A 205 20.96 -18.59 -12.04
C LYS A 205 21.21 -20.02 -11.55
N ASN A 206 22.17 -20.18 -10.63
CA ASN A 206 22.57 -21.49 -10.11
C ASN A 206 21.45 -22.18 -9.32
N SER A 207 20.59 -21.39 -8.70
CA SER A 207 19.46 -21.87 -7.90
C SER A 207 18.11 -21.66 -8.58
N ASN A 208 18.06 -21.19 -9.83
CA ASN A 208 16.83 -20.86 -10.56
C ASN A 208 15.84 -20.02 -9.73
N ALA A 209 16.32 -18.88 -9.22
CA ALA A 209 15.65 -18.08 -8.20
C ALA A 209 15.56 -16.59 -8.56
N ILE A 210 14.52 -15.93 -8.07
CA ILE A 210 14.43 -14.47 -8.01
C ILE A 210 14.93 -14.00 -6.64
N LEU A 211 15.85 -13.04 -6.62
CA LEU A 211 16.39 -12.43 -5.41
C LEU A 211 15.60 -11.16 -5.08
N ILE A 212 15.17 -11.01 -3.84
CA ILE A 212 14.47 -9.82 -3.35
C ILE A 212 15.24 -9.27 -2.15
N TYR A 213 15.67 -8.02 -2.25
CA TYR A 213 16.27 -7.25 -1.17
C TYR A 213 15.22 -6.42 -0.44
N THR A 214 15.08 -6.59 0.88
CA THR A 214 14.05 -5.88 1.68
C THR A 214 14.54 -4.62 2.39
N ALA A 215 15.85 -4.42 2.53
CA ALA A 215 16.45 -3.31 3.29
C ALA A 215 16.05 -3.26 4.77
N GLY A 216 16.05 -4.41 5.44
CA GLY A 216 15.60 -4.56 6.83
C GLY A 216 14.16 -5.07 6.90
N GLN A 217 13.37 -4.47 7.80
CA GLN A 217 11.93 -4.75 7.89
C GLN A 217 11.27 -4.38 6.56
N ALA A 218 10.65 -5.37 5.91
CA ALA A 218 9.94 -5.15 4.66
C ALA A 218 8.87 -4.05 4.85
N PRO A 219 8.84 -3.04 3.96
CA PRO A 219 8.06 -1.83 4.16
C PRO A 219 6.55 -2.02 4.03
#